data_AF-A0A931SVK9-F1
#
_entry.id   AF-A0A931SVK9-F1
#
_cell.length_a   1.000
_cell.length_b   1.000
_cell.length_c   1.000
_cell.angle_alpha   90.00
_cell.angle_beta   90.00
_cell.angle_gamma   90.00
#
_symmetry.space_group_name_H-M   'P 1'
#
loop_
_entity.id
_entity.type
_entity.pdbx_description
1 polymer ?
#
loop_
_entity_poly.entity_id
_entity_poly.type
_entity_poly.pdbx_seq_one_letter_code
_entity_poly.pdbx_strand_id
1 'polypeptide(L)'
;MKLMKLKMLDHPSLVRLNQSSIGAGRRQHLPPELLAKASQTRYPVNLAVHRQRDGQHEVRLSVVLDAAGQSAWLDVSPQEFSAIPEVEVIFDVWEGVMCAGNPPPAP
;
A
#
# COMPACT_ATOMS: atom_id res chain seq x y z
N MET A 1 -20.08 -11.82 -14.36
CA MET A 1 -18.75 -11.51 -13.79
C MET A 1 -18.84 -10.18 -13.06
N LYS A 2 -18.56 -10.15 -11.76
CA LYS A 2 -18.61 -8.90 -10.96
C LYS A 2 -17.22 -8.27 -10.96
N LEU A 3 -17.15 -6.99 -11.32
CA LEU A 3 -15.93 -6.19 -11.24
C LEU A 3 -15.92 -5.39 -9.94
N MET A 4 -14.73 -5.23 -9.37
CA MET A 4 -14.46 -4.50 -8.13
C MET A 4 -13.29 -3.55 -8.37
N LYS A 5 -13.26 -2.42 -7.65
CA LYS A 5 -12.16 -1.46 -7.73
C LYS A 5 -11.12 -1.71 -6.65
N LEU A 6 -9.85 -1.49 -7.01
CA LEU A 6 -8.72 -1.65 -6.10
C LEU A 6 -7.67 -0.58 -6.38
N LYS A 7 -7.15 0.05 -5.33
CA LYS A 7 -5.99 0.94 -5.43
C LYS A 7 -4.75 0.12 -5.75
N MET A 8 -4.04 0.47 -6.81
CA MET A 8 -2.96 -0.36 -7.35
C MET A 8 -1.72 0.49 -7.61
N LEU A 9 -0.58 0.05 -7.09
CA LEU A 9 0.71 0.68 -7.34
C LEU A 9 1.49 -0.14 -8.37
N ASP A 10 2.24 0.54 -9.23
CA ASP A 10 3.37 -0.08 -9.92
C ASP A 10 4.65 0.03 -9.05
N HIS A 11 5.70 -0.70 -9.42
CA HIS A 11 6.96 -0.67 -8.67
C HIS A 11 7.56 0.74 -8.56
N PRO A 12 7.64 1.56 -9.64
CA PRO A 12 8.15 2.93 -9.54
C PRO A 12 7.35 3.81 -8.58
N SER A 13 6.02 3.71 -8.58
CA SER A 13 5.17 4.48 -7.66
C SER A 13 5.34 4.01 -6.22
N LEU A 14 5.48 2.70 -5.98
CA LEU A 14 5.79 2.17 -4.64
C LEU A 14 7.10 2.73 -4.10
N VAL A 15 8.17 2.70 -4.90
CA VAL A 15 9.50 3.24 -4.52
C VAL A 15 9.42 4.74 -4.26
N ARG A 16 8.76 5.50 -5.14
CA ARG A 16 8.59 6.95 -5.00
C ARG A 16 7.83 7.33 -3.72
N LEU A 17 6.71 6.64 -3.45
CA LEU A 17 5.93 6.87 -2.23
C LEU A 17 6.72 6.49 -0.98
N ASN A 18 7.53 5.44 -1.05
CA ASN A 18 8.41 5.05 0.04
C ASN A 18 9.46 6.12 0.36
N GLN A 19 10.12 6.64 -0.67
CA GLN A 19 11.09 7.72 -0.53
C GLN A 19 10.45 9.01 0.01
N SER A 20 9.25 9.34 -0.46
CA SER A 20 8.48 10.48 0.07
C SER A 20 8.12 10.29 1.55
N SER A 21 7.70 9.07 1.94
CA SER A 21 7.42 8.72 3.34
C SER A 21 8.64 8.95 4.24
N ILE A 22 9.81 8.47 3.80
CA ILE A 22 11.09 8.67 4.50
C ILE A 22 11.45 10.16 4.57
N GLY A 23 11.38 10.89 3.46
CA GLY A 23 11.72 12.32 3.40
C GLY A 23 10.80 13.19 4.25
N ALA A 24 9.53 12.80 4.42
CA ALA A 24 8.57 13.45 5.30
C ALA A 24 8.67 12.98 6.77
N GLY A 25 9.61 12.09 7.10
CA GLY A 25 9.81 11.59 8.46
C GLY A 25 8.62 10.77 9.00
N ARG A 26 7.87 10.09 8.13
CA ARG A 26 6.70 9.28 8.54
C ARG A 26 7.15 7.95 9.15
N ARG A 27 6.29 7.38 10.01
CA ARG A 27 6.66 6.20 10.82
C ARG A 27 6.76 4.92 10.00
N GLN A 28 5.93 4.75 8.97
CA GLN A 28 5.89 3.53 8.17
C GLN A 28 6.39 3.76 6.77
N HIS A 29 7.44 3.01 6.44
CA HIS A 29 8.04 2.91 5.14
C HIS A 29 8.57 1.48 4.98
N LEU A 30 8.66 1.01 3.75
CA LEU A 30 9.19 -0.28 3.41
C LEU A 30 10.72 -0.24 3.55
N PRO A 31 11.33 -1.19 4.29
CA PRO A 31 12.78 -1.33 4.31
C PRO A 31 13.30 -1.76 2.92
N PRO A 32 14.56 -1.43 2.60
CA PRO A 32 15.16 -1.76 1.30
C PRO A 32 15.08 -3.24 0.94
N GLU A 33 15.19 -4.14 1.93
CA GLU A 33 15.12 -5.59 1.65
C GLU A 33 13.73 -6.03 1.18
N LEU A 34 12.66 -5.42 1.67
CA LEU A 34 11.30 -5.70 1.19
C LEU A 34 11.09 -5.14 -0.21
N LEU A 35 11.59 -3.93 -0.50
CA LEU A 35 11.54 -3.37 -1.85
C LEU A 35 12.33 -4.20 -2.86
N ALA A 36 13.49 -4.74 -2.47
CA ALA A 36 14.31 -5.58 -3.34
C ALA A 36 13.67 -6.95 -3.61
N LYS A 37 12.89 -7.47 -2.66
CA LYS A 37 12.14 -8.74 -2.79
C LYS A 37 10.79 -8.58 -3.47
N ALA A 38 10.30 -7.35 -3.61
CA ALA A 38 9.06 -7.03 -4.27
C ALA A 38 9.14 -7.46 -5.75
N SER A 39 8.56 -8.62 -6.05
CA SER A 39 8.70 -9.28 -7.36
C SER A 39 7.47 -9.10 -8.26
N GLN A 40 6.45 -8.40 -7.78
CA GLN A 40 5.21 -8.19 -8.52
C GLN A 40 5.31 -7.00 -9.48
N THR A 41 4.60 -7.08 -10.61
CA THR A 41 4.42 -5.93 -11.50
C THR A 41 3.47 -4.90 -10.89
N ARG A 42 2.56 -5.35 -10.00
CA ARG A 42 1.52 -4.52 -9.39
C ARG A 42 1.36 -4.86 -7.91
N TYR A 43 1.14 -3.84 -7.10
CA TYR A 43 1.05 -3.93 -5.64
C TYR A 43 -0.28 -3.35 -5.19
N PRO A 44 -1.26 -4.19 -4.88
CA PRO A 44 -2.56 -3.70 -4.47
C PRO A 44 -2.53 -3.21 -3.02
N VAL A 45 -3.37 -2.22 -2.74
CA VAL A 45 -3.64 -1.75 -1.38
C VAL A 45 -4.91 -2.44 -0.87
N ASN A 46 -4.77 -3.28 0.16
CA ASN A 46 -5.91 -4.01 0.74
C ASN A 46 -6.52 -3.30 1.96
N LEU A 47 -5.84 -2.30 2.52
CA LEU A 47 -6.38 -1.45 3.58
C LEU A 47 -5.80 -0.04 3.52
N ALA A 48 -6.63 0.97 3.79
CA ALA A 48 -6.21 2.36 3.95
C ALA A 48 -6.88 2.97 5.20
N VAL A 49 -6.09 3.60 6.06
CA VAL A 49 -6.57 4.21 7.32
C VAL A 49 -6.13 5.66 7.40
N HIS A 50 -7.10 6.58 7.38
CA HIS A 50 -6.84 8.00 7.62
C HIS A 50 -6.52 8.22 9.10
N ARG A 51 -5.48 8.99 9.38
CA ARG A 51 -5.03 9.29 10.75
C ARG A 51 -4.44 10.68 10.86
N GLN A 52 -4.26 11.15 12.09
CA GLN A 52 -3.55 12.38 12.40
C GLN A 52 -2.32 12.06 13.26
N ARG A 53 -1.18 12.64 12.92
CA ARG A 53 0.10 12.53 13.65
C ARG A 53 0.70 13.92 13.80
N ASP A 54 0.95 14.35 15.03
CA ASP A 54 1.61 15.65 15.31
C ASP A 54 0.96 16.83 14.55
N GLY A 55 -0.37 16.82 14.45
CA GLY A 55 -1.16 17.82 13.72
C GLY A 55 -1.25 17.61 12.21
N GLN A 56 -0.47 16.70 11.63
CA GLN A 56 -0.48 16.36 10.20
C GLN A 56 -1.43 15.22 9.88
N HIS A 57 -2.16 15.32 8.77
CA HIS A 57 -3.00 14.24 8.25
C HIS A 57 -2.18 13.28 7.39
N GLU A 58 -2.33 11.99 7.63
CA GLU A 58 -1.67 10.91 6.90
C GLU A 58 -2.69 9.81 6.57
N VAL A 59 -2.35 8.98 5.58
CA VAL A 59 -3.08 7.75 5.27
C VAL A 59 -2.10 6.59 5.39
N ARG A 60 -2.39 5.64 6.28
CA ARG A 60 -1.62 4.40 6.41
C ARG A 60 -2.18 3.36 5.45
N LEU A 61 -1.32 2.87 4.56
CA LEU A 61 -1.66 1.86 3.56
C LEU A 61 -1.09 0.51 3.97
N SER A 62 -1.89 -0.54 3.85
CA SER A 62 -1.39 -1.91 3.77
C SER A 62 -1.21 -2.26 2.29
N VAL A 63 0.04 -2.47 1.88
CA VAL A 63 0.41 -2.82 0.51
C VAL A 63 0.76 -4.29 0.45
N VAL A 64 0.11 -5.06 -0.42
CA VAL A 64 0.42 -6.49 -0.65
C VAL A 64 1.63 -6.60 -1.57
N LEU A 65 2.67 -7.28 -1.11
CA LEU A 65 3.99 -7.36 -1.73
C LEU A 65 4.21 -8.63 -2.56
N ASP A 66 3.58 -9.76 -2.17
CA ASP A 66 3.69 -11.03 -2.90
C ASP A 66 2.35 -11.79 -2.99
N ALA A 67 2.35 -12.90 -3.75
CA ALA A 67 1.19 -13.77 -3.92
C ALA A 67 0.90 -14.66 -2.69
N ALA A 68 1.83 -14.75 -1.73
CA ALA A 68 1.62 -15.46 -0.47
C ALA A 68 0.84 -14.61 0.55
N GLY A 69 0.52 -13.36 0.20
CA GLY A 69 -0.22 -12.43 1.05
C GLY A 69 0.68 -11.60 1.97
N GLN A 70 2.01 -11.61 1.78
CA GLN A 70 2.88 -10.73 2.54
C GLN A 70 2.48 -9.28 2.27
N SER A 71 2.24 -8.52 3.34
CA SER A 71 1.90 -7.09 3.27
C SER A 71 2.85 -6.25 4.11
N ALA A 72 2.97 -4.96 3.77
CA ALA A 72 3.73 -3.98 4.55
C ALA A 72 2.97 -2.66 4.73
N TRP A 73 3.25 -1.96 5.83
CA TRP A 73 2.71 -0.63 6.08
C TRP A 73 3.50 0.44 5.33
N LEU A 74 2.78 1.38 4.73
CA LEU A 74 3.33 2.58 4.11
C LEU A 74 2.46 3.79 4.47
N ASP A 75 3.04 4.77 5.14
CA ASP A 75 2.35 6.02 5.46
C ASP A 75 2.54 7.03 4.30
N VAL A 76 1.44 7.56 3.78
CA VAL A 76 1.41 8.56 2.69
C VAL A 76 0.61 9.79 3.07
N SER A 77 0.75 10.90 2.34
CA SER A 77 -0.17 12.03 2.47
C SER A 77 -1.55 11.72 1.86
N PRO A 78 -2.61 12.43 2.25
CA PRO A 78 -3.93 12.30 1.60
C PRO A 78 -3.90 12.56 0.09
N GLN A 79 -3.05 13.49 -0.37
CA GLN A 79 -2.87 13.80 -1.78
C GLN A 79 -2.20 12.64 -2.52
N GLU A 80 -1.15 12.07 -1.92
CA GLU A 80 -0.46 10.89 -2.47
C GLU A 80 -1.40 9.69 -2.56
N PHE A 81 -2.20 9.43 -1.52
CA PHE A 81 -3.21 8.38 -1.53
C PHE A 81 -4.26 8.59 -2.64
N SER A 82 -4.74 9.82 -2.79
CA SER A 82 -5.75 10.16 -3.80
C SER A 82 -5.22 9.93 -5.23
N ALA A 83 -3.91 10.16 -5.44
CA ALA A 83 -3.25 9.99 -6.72
C ALA A 83 -2.96 8.51 -7.09
N ILE A 84 -3.11 7.56 -6.16
CA ILE A 84 -2.97 6.13 -6.47
C ILE A 84 -4.11 5.72 -7.41
N PRO A 85 -3.84 5.12 -8.58
CA PRO A 85 -4.88 4.76 -9.53
C PRO A 85 -5.76 3.62 -8.99
N GLU A 86 -7.05 3.68 -9.34
CA GLU A 86 -7.98 2.59 -9.13
C GLU A 86 -8.07 1.77 -10.42
N VAL A 87 -7.95 0.45 -10.28
CA VAL A 87 -8.11 -0.50 -11.38
C VAL A 87 -9.28 -1.43 -11.10
N GLU A 88 -9.99 -1.80 -12.15
CA GLU A 88 -11.03 -2.82 -12.06
C GLU A 88 -10.40 -4.21 -12.11
N VAL A 89 -10.81 -5.07 -11.19
CA VAL A 89 -10.41 -6.47 -11.11
C VAL A 89 -11.67 -7.32 -10.93
N ILE A 90 -11.59 -8.60 -11.29
CA ILE A 90 -12.68 -9.55 -11.01
C ILE A 90 -12.81 -9.78 -9.50
N PHE A 91 -14.02 -10.11 -9.04
CA PHE A 91 -14.32 -10.29 -7.62
C PHE A 91 -13.36 -11.25 -6.92
N ASP A 92 -13.05 -12.42 -7.49
CA ASP A 92 -12.18 -13.41 -6.85
C ASP A 92 -10.75 -12.89 -6.61
N VAL A 93 -10.24 -12.07 -7.54
CA VAL A 93 -8.93 -11.40 -7.37
C VAL A 93 -9.02 -10.33 -6.28
N TRP A 94 -10.10 -9.55 -6.28
CA TRP A 94 -10.34 -8.56 -5.24
C TRP A 94 -10.42 -9.21 -3.86
N GLU A 95 -11.21 -10.28 -3.72
CA GLU A 95 -11.39 -11.02 -2.47
C GLU A 95 -10.06 -11.59 -1.97
N GLY A 96 -9.28 -12.23 -2.85
CA GLY A 96 -7.96 -12.74 -2.50
C GLY A 96 -7.02 -11.65 -1.96
N VAL A 97 -7.03 -10.45 -2.56
CA VAL A 97 -6.24 -9.31 -2.06
C VAL A 97 -6.74 -8.85 -0.69
N MET A 98 -8.05 -8.71 -0.51
CA MET A 98 -8.64 -8.28 0.76
C MET A 98 -8.36 -9.29 1.88
N CYS A 99 -8.21 -10.57 1.55
CA CYS A 99 -7.90 -11.66 2.48
C CYS A 99 -6.40 -11.88 2.72
N ALA A 100 -5.49 -11.19 2.03
CA ALA A 100 -4.04 -11.31 2.22
C ALA A 100 -3.55 -11.02 3.65
N GLY A 101 -4.40 -10.44 4.49
CA GLY A 101 -4.07 -10.06 5.85
C GLY A 101 -3.38 -8.69 5.92
N ASN A 102 -3.34 -8.14 7.12
CA ASN A 102 -2.70 -6.85 7.39
C ASN A 102 -1.35 -7.09 8.08
N PRO A 103 -0.33 -6.25 7.82
CA PRO A 103 0.94 -6.36 8.49
C PRO A 103 0.73 -6.20 9.99
N PRO A 104 1.57 -6.84 10.84
CA PRO A 104 1.48 -6.67 12.28
C PRO A 104 1.57 -5.17 12.63
N PRO A 105 0.99 -4.74 13.77
CA PRO A 105 1.14 -3.37 14.22
C PRO A 105 2.64 -3.05 14.30
N ALA A 106 3.07 -2.00 13.62
CA ALA A 106 4.42 -1.54 13.81
C ALA A 106 4.60 -1.02 15.24
N PRO A 107 5.76 -1.28 15.87
CA PRO A 107 6.06 -0.80 17.21
C PRO A 107 6.02 0.72 17.33
#